data_AF-A0A7C6IXV7-F1
#
_entry.id   AF-A0A7C6IXV7-F1
#
_cell.length_a   1.000
_cell.length_b   1.000
_cell.length_c   1.000
_cell.angle_alpha   90.00
_cell.angle_beta   90.00
_cell.angle_gamma   90.00
#
_symmetry.space_group_name_H-M   'P 1'
#
loop_
_entity.id
_entity.type
_entity.pdbx_description
1 polymer ?
#
loop_
_entity_poly.entity_id
_entity_poly.type
_entity_poly.pdbx_seq_one_letter_code
_entity_poly.pdbx_strand_id
1 'polypeptide(L)'
;MNSYKELKPIYRSKLRVFLGKRYYRTLRYLNWYFGRKEYTHTKCKEQLKYSYFTHRTPLYRKLRDVDMWLQDNKVDNLRIALKKVDGVLIKPGETFSYW
;
A
#
# COMPACT_ATOMS: atom_id res chain seq x y z
N MET A 1 16.29 10.64 27.56
CA MET A 1 15.92 9.20 27.62
C MET A 1 14.51 9.06 28.18
N ASN A 2 13.46 9.37 27.40
CA ASN A 2 12.04 9.22 27.80
C ASN A 2 11.15 9.44 26.56
N SER A 3 10.90 8.41 25.75
CA SER A 3 9.99 8.52 24.59
C SER A 3 9.22 7.23 24.27
N TYR A 4 9.69 6.07 24.73
CA TYR A 4 9.03 4.78 24.45
C TYR A 4 7.79 4.48 25.33
N LYS A 5 7.44 5.35 26.28
CA LYS A 5 6.27 5.13 27.17
C LYS A 5 4.94 5.27 26.41
N GLU A 6 4.90 6.11 25.38
CA GLU A 6 3.70 6.38 24.56
C GLU A 6 3.42 5.32 23.49
N LEU A 7 4.45 4.54 23.11
CA LEU A 7 4.32 3.47 22.12
C LEU A 7 3.82 2.15 22.74
N LYS A 8 3.53 2.12 24.05
CA LYS A 8 3.04 0.90 24.70
C LYS A 8 1.63 0.56 24.22
N PRO A 9 1.37 -0.71 23.83
CA PRO A 9 0.02 -1.15 23.47
C PRO A 9 -0.96 -0.87 24.60
N ILE A 10 -2.02 -0.13 24.29
CA ILE A 10 -3.08 0.11 25.27
C ILE A 10 -3.96 -1.13 25.31
N TYR A 11 -4.00 -1.81 26.46
CA TYR A 11 -4.88 -2.95 26.66
C TYR A 11 -6.34 -2.50 26.66
N ARG A 12 -7.14 -3.12 25.80
CA ARG A 12 -8.57 -2.86 25.64
C ARG A 12 -9.33 -4.18 25.81
N SER A 13 -10.58 -4.11 26.29
CA SER A 13 -11.42 -5.29 26.41
C SER A 13 -11.66 -5.95 25.04
N LYS A 14 -11.83 -7.28 25.03
CA LYS A 14 -12.07 -8.06 23.79
C LYS A 14 -13.26 -7.51 22.99
N LEU A 15 -14.33 -7.14 23.69
CA LEU A 15 -15.52 -6.54 23.08
C LEU A 15 -15.22 -5.20 22.41
N ARG A 16 -14.47 -4.30 23.08
CA ARG A 16 -14.09 -3.01 22.51
C ARG A 16 -13.21 -3.18 21.27
N VAL A 17 -12.25 -4.11 21.30
CA VAL A 17 -11.39 -4.40 20.14
C VAL A 17 -12.22 -4.94 18.99
N PHE A 18 -13.17 -5.84 19.24
CA PHE A 18 -14.05 -6.40 18.23
C PHE A 18 -14.93 -5.32 17.57
N LEU A 19 -15.68 -4.56 18.38
CA LEU A 19 -16.58 -3.50 17.89
C LEU A 19 -15.81 -2.39 17.19
N GLY A 20 -14.68 -1.94 17.76
CA GLY A 20 -13.85 -0.90 17.16
C GLY A 20 -13.31 -1.32 15.79
N LYS A 21 -12.81 -2.55 15.65
CA LYS A 21 -12.37 -3.09 14.35
C LYS A 21 -13.48 -3.05 13.31
N ARG A 22 -14.70 -3.45 13.68
CA ARG A 22 -15.85 -3.45 12.76
C ARG A 22 -16.25 -2.02 12.40
N TYR A 23 -16.37 -1.13 13.38
CA TYR A 23 -16.71 0.27 13.17
C TYR A 23 -15.74 0.96 12.20
N TYR A 24 -14.43 0.92 12.46
CA TYR A 24 -13.47 1.61 11.58
C TYR A 24 -13.34 0.96 10.19
N ARG A 25 -13.54 -0.36 10.07
CA ARG A 25 -13.63 -1.02 8.76
C ARG A 25 -14.84 -0.54 7.97
N THR A 26 -16.02 -0.54 8.60
CA THR A 26 -17.24 -0.06 7.97
C THR A 26 -17.13 1.40 7.55
N LEU A 27 -16.62 2.28 8.42
CA LEU A 27 -16.37 3.68 8.06
C LEU A 27 -15.45 3.81 6.84
N ARG A 28 -14.39 2.99 6.76
CA ARG A 28 -13.50 3.00 5.60
C ARG A 28 -14.20 2.58 4.33
N TYR A 29 -14.97 1.49 4.36
CA TYR A 29 -15.75 1.06 3.21
C TYR A 29 -16.75 2.12 2.78
N LEU A 30 -17.47 2.74 3.72
CA LEU A 30 -18.38 3.85 3.43
C LEU A 30 -17.64 5.01 2.74
N ASN A 31 -16.44 5.36 3.20
CA ASN A 31 -15.64 6.38 2.54
C ASN A 31 -15.13 5.97 1.14
N TRP A 32 -14.93 4.69 0.86
CA TRP A 32 -14.59 4.23 -0.49
C TRP A 32 -15.77 4.27 -1.45
N TYR A 33 -16.97 3.91 -0.98
CA TYR A 33 -18.17 3.87 -1.82
C TYR A 33 -18.87 5.23 -1.97
N PHE A 34 -18.90 6.04 -0.90
CA PHE A 34 -19.61 7.32 -0.85
C PHE A 34 -18.68 8.54 -0.78
N GLY A 35 -17.37 8.31 -0.76
CA GLY A 35 -16.40 9.40 -0.79
C GLY A 35 -16.39 10.11 -2.15
N ARG A 36 -15.86 11.32 -2.16
CA ARG A 36 -15.72 12.14 -3.38
C ARG A 36 -14.55 11.72 -4.28
N LYS A 37 -13.81 10.68 -3.90
CA LYS A 37 -12.63 10.23 -4.65
C LYS A 37 -13.07 9.28 -5.74
N GLU A 38 -12.74 9.62 -6.97
CA GLU A 38 -12.87 8.72 -8.10
C GLU A 38 -11.61 7.87 -8.17
N TYR A 39 -11.73 6.55 -8.04
CA TYR A 39 -10.58 5.65 -8.12
C TYR A 39 -10.39 5.17 -9.55
N THR A 40 -9.13 5.06 -9.98
CA THR A 40 -8.85 4.50 -11.30
C THR A 40 -9.11 2.99 -11.33
N HIS A 41 -9.77 2.54 -12.39
CA HIS A 41 -9.98 1.11 -12.69
C HIS A 41 -9.41 0.72 -14.06
N THR A 42 -8.79 1.68 -14.76
CA THR A 42 -8.33 1.49 -16.14
C THR A 42 -6.92 0.89 -16.15
N LYS A 43 -6.74 -0.15 -16.98
CA LYS A 43 -5.40 -0.65 -17.33
C LYS A 43 -5.12 -0.41 -18.80
N CYS A 44 -3.95 0.13 -19.08
CA CYS A 44 -3.39 0.28 -20.42
C CYS A 44 -2.06 -0.46 -20.47
N LYS A 45 -1.91 -1.38 -21.42
CA LYS A 45 -0.65 -2.09 -21.66
C LYS A 45 0.31 -1.29 -22.53
N GLU A 46 -0.23 -0.35 -23.30
CA GLU A 46 0.54 0.49 -24.21
C GLU A 46 1.19 1.63 -23.45
N GLN A 47 2.44 1.92 -23.81
CA GLN A 47 3.12 3.10 -23.28
C GLN A 47 2.50 4.36 -23.88
N LEU A 48 2.30 5.36 -23.04
CA LEU A 48 1.89 6.68 -23.50
C LEU A 48 2.97 7.27 -24.41
N LYS A 49 2.55 8.06 -25.40
CA LYS A 49 3.44 8.64 -26.42
C LYS A 49 4.64 9.39 -25.85
N TYR A 50 4.48 10.00 -24.68
CA TYR A 50 5.51 10.81 -24.04
C TYR A 50 5.76 10.34 -22.60
N SER A 51 7.04 10.18 -22.24
CA SER A 51 7.48 9.92 -20.88
C SER A 51 8.03 11.20 -20.27
N TYR A 52 7.37 11.69 -19.22
CA TYR A 52 7.80 12.89 -18.49
C TYR A 52 8.73 12.57 -17.31
N PHE A 53 8.57 11.39 -16.71
CA PHE A 53 9.34 10.97 -15.55
C PHE A 53 9.52 9.46 -15.53
N THR A 54 10.70 9.00 -15.11
CA THR A 54 10.98 7.58 -14.91
C THR A 54 11.93 7.45 -13.73
N HIS A 55 11.68 6.45 -12.88
CA HIS A 55 12.51 6.18 -11.71
C HIS A 55 12.80 4.68 -11.60
N ARG A 56 13.99 4.34 -11.13
CA ARG A 56 14.41 2.96 -10.85
C ARG A 56 15.16 2.93 -9.51
N THR A 57 14.80 1.98 -8.65
CA THR A 57 15.50 1.73 -7.38
C THR A 57 16.14 0.35 -7.41
N PRO A 58 17.37 0.17 -6.90
CA PRO A 58 17.98 -1.14 -6.74
C PRO A 58 17.11 -2.06 -5.86
N LEU A 59 16.77 -3.25 -6.38
CA LEU A 59 15.96 -4.23 -5.64
C LEU A 59 16.77 -4.97 -4.58
N TYR A 60 18.02 -5.31 -4.91
CA TYR A 60 18.95 -6.04 -4.06
C TYR A 60 19.94 -5.09 -3.39
N ARG A 61 20.07 -5.23 -2.07
CA ARG A 61 21.09 -4.57 -1.25
C ARG A 61 21.57 -5.53 -0.17
N LYS A 62 22.89 -5.64 0.01
CA LYS A 62 23.49 -6.38 1.12
C LYS A 62 23.36 -5.52 2.38
N LEU A 63 22.49 -5.91 3.30
CA LEU A 63 22.27 -5.22 4.57
C LEU A 63 23.09 -5.91 5.67
N ARG A 64 23.49 -5.13 6.68
CA ARG A 64 24.19 -5.67 7.85
C ARG A 64 23.20 -6.52 8.67
N ASP A 65 23.63 -7.71 9.07
CA ASP A 65 22.87 -8.61 9.95
C ASP A 65 21.49 -9.05 9.41
N VAL A 66 21.33 -9.09 8.08
CA VAL A 66 20.11 -9.57 7.41
C VAL A 66 20.47 -10.60 6.35
N ASP A 67 19.78 -11.73 6.34
CA ASP A 67 19.92 -12.77 5.33
C ASP A 67 19.45 -12.28 3.95
N MET A 68 20.22 -12.61 2.90
CA MET A 68 19.88 -12.29 1.52
C MET A 68 18.58 -12.97 1.06
N TRP A 69 18.22 -14.13 1.62
CA TRP A 69 16.95 -14.80 1.34
C TRP A 69 15.72 -13.90 1.55
N LEU A 70 15.78 -12.95 2.49
CA LEU A 70 14.70 -11.98 2.70
C LEU A 70 14.59 -10.97 1.55
N GLN A 71 15.70 -10.61 0.91
CA GLN A 71 15.68 -9.77 -0.29
C GLN A 71 15.12 -10.56 -1.50
N ASP A 72 15.44 -11.84 -1.64
CA ASP A 72 14.88 -12.70 -2.69
C ASP A 72 13.35 -12.80 -2.58
N ASN A 73 12.84 -13.13 -1.38
CA ASN A 73 11.40 -13.19 -1.12
C ASN A 73 10.71 -11.85 -1.32
N LYS A 74 11.37 -10.75 -0.96
CA LYS A 74 10.86 -9.39 -1.25
C LYS A 74 10.71 -9.19 -2.76
N VAL A 75 11.68 -9.60 -3.57
CA VAL A 75 11.60 -9.50 -5.03
C VAL A 75 10.46 -10.35 -5.58
N ASP A 76 10.28 -11.57 -5.09
CA ASP A 76 9.16 -12.42 -5.49
C ASP A 76 7.80 -11.81 -5.12
N ASN A 77 7.68 -11.26 -3.91
CA ASN A 77 6.47 -10.54 -3.48
C ASN A 77 6.19 -9.33 -4.37
N LEU A 78 7.22 -8.55 -4.73
CA LEU A 78 7.09 -7.43 -5.65
C LEU A 78 6.64 -7.90 -7.04
N ARG A 79 7.14 -9.04 -7.52
CA ARG A 79 6.70 -9.63 -8.80
C ARG A 79 5.21 -10.00 -8.78
N ILE A 80 4.71 -10.51 -7.65
CA ILE A 80 3.28 -10.82 -7.46
C ILE A 80 2.46 -9.52 -7.46
N ALA A 81 2.88 -8.53 -6.67
CA ALA A 81 2.22 -7.23 -6.57
C ALA A 81 2.19 -6.48 -7.90
N LEU A 82 3.28 -6.55 -8.68
CA LEU A 82 3.43 -5.87 -9.97
C LEU A 82 2.30 -6.23 -10.93
N LYS A 83 1.82 -7.48 -10.94
CA LYS A 83 0.69 -7.92 -11.79
C LYS A 83 -0.59 -7.12 -11.54
N LYS A 84 -0.77 -6.55 -10.34
CA LYS A 84 -1.93 -5.73 -9.99
C LYS A 84 -1.73 -4.26 -10.34
N VAL A 85 -0.51 -3.73 -10.24
CA VAL A 85 -0.21 -2.29 -10.39
C VAL A 85 0.27 -1.92 -11.80
N ASP A 86 0.93 -2.84 -12.49
CA ASP A 86 1.48 -2.57 -13.82
C ASP A 86 0.39 -2.22 -14.82
N GLY A 87 0.69 -1.19 -15.63
CA GLY A 87 -0.22 -0.62 -16.62
C GLY A 87 -1.42 0.15 -16.07
N VAL A 88 -1.49 0.49 -14.78
CA VAL A 88 -2.58 1.34 -14.27
C VAL A 88 -2.52 2.73 -14.89
N LEU A 89 -3.60 3.15 -15.55
CA LEU A 89 -3.73 4.45 -16.19
C LEU A 89 -4.57 5.38 -15.33
N ILE A 90 -3.97 6.42 -14.78
CA ILE A 90 -4.65 7.44 -13.96
C ILE A 90 -5.04 8.62 -14.85
N LYS A 91 -6.34 8.85 -15.03
CA LYS A 91 -6.86 10.02 -15.76
C LYS A 91 -6.94 11.25 -14.84
N PRO A 92 -7.06 12.47 -15.41
CA PRO A 92 -7.27 13.67 -14.60
C PRO A 92 -8.49 13.52 -13.68
N GLY A 93 -8.32 13.83 -12.39
CA GLY A 93 -9.37 13.69 -11.37
C GLY A 93 -9.43 12.30 -10.71
N GLU A 94 -8.84 11.27 -11.33
CA GLU A 94 -8.79 9.93 -10.74
C GLU A 94 -7.67 9.82 -9.68
N THR A 95 -7.87 8.89 -8.75
CA THR A 95 -6.96 8.55 -7.66
C THR A 95 -6.50 7.10 -7.81
N PHE A 96 -5.20 6.87 -7.74
CA PHE A 96 -4.66 5.54 -7.51
C PHE A 96 -4.48 5.28 -6.01
N SER A 97 -4.97 4.14 -5.54
CA SER A 97 -4.80 3.68 -4.17
C SER A 97 -4.32 2.23 -4.17
N TYR A 98 -3.25 1.97 -3.43
CA TYR A 98 -2.71 0.64 -3.20
C TYR A 98 -2.83 0.34 -1.70
N TRP A 99 -3.59 -0.70 -1.34
CA TRP A 99 -3.87 -1.10 0.05
C TRP A 99 -3.83 -2.61 0.19
#